data_AF-A0ABD0XIU7-F1
#
_entry.id   AF-A0ABD0XIU7-F1
#
_cell.length_a   1.000
_cell.length_b   1.000
_cell.length_c   1.000
_cell.angle_alpha   90.00
_cell.angle_beta   90.00
_cell.angle_gamma   90.00
#
_symmetry.space_group_name_H-M   'P 1'
#
loop_
_entity.id
_entity.type
_entity.pdbx_description
1 polymer ?
#
loop_
_entity_poly.entity_id
_entity_poly.type
_entity_poly.pdbx_seq_one_letter_code
_entity_poly.pdbx_strand_id
1 'polypeptide(L)'
;MSVTSPPTPPTDASAGTEPFFPPGYKPFHPEEHGLDAGFRLTSGDQGSEFGQQPPNTPAGPRLGIGMDSCVIPLRHGGLSLVQTTDFFYPLVEDPYMMGRIACANVLSDLYAMGITECDNMLMLLSVSQKMSEKDRERVMPLMIRGFRDAAEEGGTSVTGGQTVVNPWIIVGGVASVVCQPNEFIMPDSAVPGDVLVLTKPLGTQVAVNAHQWLELPEKWNKVKLVVSKEEVEQAYQEAMFSMATLNRTAAGLMHRFQAHAATDVTGFGLLGHARNLATTQRAEVAFVIHNLPIIAKMAAISKACGNLFNLLGGTSSETSGGLLVCLPREQAARFCAEVKGQGSGGGAWIIGIVEKGERGARIIDKPRIIEVPPRGTAAASQENSSTSPTLGEKLS
;
A
#
# COMPACT_ATOMS: atom_id res chain seq x y z
N MET A 1 7.17 30.04 2.16
CA MET A 1 6.09 29.93 3.18
C MET A 1 6.72 30.15 4.54
N SER A 2 6.25 31.15 5.29
CA SER A 2 6.86 31.57 6.56
C SER A 2 6.63 30.54 7.65
N VAL A 3 7.70 30.15 8.34
CA VAL A 3 7.64 29.34 9.55
C VAL A 3 7.12 30.22 10.68
N THR A 4 5.86 30.04 11.08
CA THR A 4 5.35 30.63 12.32
C THR A 4 5.52 29.62 13.45
N SER A 5 6.41 29.91 14.39
CA SER A 5 6.48 29.21 15.66
C SER A 5 5.14 29.34 16.41
N PRO A 6 4.68 28.31 17.14
CA PRO A 6 3.50 28.45 17.99
C PRO A 6 3.77 29.50 19.09
N PRO A 7 2.78 30.32 19.48
CA PRO A 7 2.95 31.30 20.53
C PRO A 7 3.22 30.61 21.88
N THR A 8 4.20 31.11 22.61
CA THR A 8 4.48 30.74 24.01
C THR A 8 3.25 31.10 24.86
N PRO A 9 2.70 30.18 25.68
CA PRO A 9 1.58 30.52 26.55
C PRO A 9 2.02 31.55 27.60
N PRO A 10 1.18 32.55 27.93
CA PRO A 10 1.50 33.52 28.95
C PRO A 10 1.55 32.87 30.32
N THR A 11 2.57 33.22 31.09
CA THR A 11 2.72 32.88 32.50
C THR A 11 1.83 33.77 33.38
N ASP A 12 1.11 33.08 34.26
CA ASP A 12 0.57 33.50 35.57
C ASP A 12 -0.84 34.09 35.73
N ALA A 13 -1.39 33.64 36.88
CA ALA A 13 -2.46 34.18 37.73
C ALA A 13 -3.92 33.72 37.51
N SER A 14 -4.35 32.92 38.50
CA SER A 14 -5.71 32.62 38.93
C SER A 14 -6.78 33.68 38.67
N ALA A 15 -7.79 33.33 37.88
CA ALA A 15 -9.14 33.85 37.97
C ALA A 15 -10.11 32.76 37.48
N GLY A 16 -11.11 32.41 38.30
CA GLY A 16 -12.08 31.37 38.00
C GLY A 16 -12.91 31.72 36.77
N THR A 17 -12.69 30.98 35.69
CA THR A 17 -13.57 30.95 34.53
C THR A 17 -14.01 29.50 34.37
N GLU A 18 -15.32 29.25 34.45
CA GLU A 18 -15.83 27.94 34.04
C GLU A 18 -15.47 27.74 32.56
N PRO A 19 -14.94 26.56 32.18
CA PRO A 19 -14.59 26.27 30.81
C PRO A 19 -15.85 26.35 29.93
N PHE A 20 -15.81 27.22 28.93
CA PHE A 20 -16.89 27.33 27.94
C PHE A 20 -16.89 26.09 27.05
N PHE A 21 -17.90 25.23 27.20
CA PHE A 21 -18.12 24.09 26.31
C PHE A 21 -19.32 24.36 25.38
N PRO A 22 -19.26 23.94 24.10
CA PRO A 22 -20.40 24.04 23.20
C PRO A 22 -21.65 23.34 23.76
N PRO A 23 -22.88 23.81 23.47
CA PRO A 23 -24.10 23.12 23.86
C PRO A 23 -24.10 21.67 23.36
N GLY A 24 -24.25 20.71 24.28
CA GLY A 24 -24.24 19.27 23.98
C GLY A 24 -22.87 18.60 24.00
N TYR A 25 -21.77 19.36 24.14
CA TYR A 25 -20.44 18.79 24.32
C TYR A 25 -20.25 18.32 25.76
N LYS A 26 -20.01 17.01 25.93
CA LYS A 26 -19.53 16.43 27.19
C LYS A 26 -18.01 16.26 27.08
N PRO A 27 -17.22 16.89 27.97
CA PRO A 27 -15.78 16.67 28.02
C PRO A 27 -15.47 15.19 28.20
N PHE A 28 -14.43 14.71 27.53
CA PHE A 28 -14.01 13.32 27.65
C PHE A 28 -13.46 13.07 29.06
N HIS A 29 -14.11 12.15 29.77
CA HIS A 29 -13.68 11.65 31.08
C HIS A 29 -13.33 10.16 30.92
N PRO A 30 -12.04 9.78 30.99
CA PRO A 30 -11.61 8.40 30.75
C PRO A 30 -12.38 7.35 31.56
N GLU A 31 -12.69 7.69 32.81
CA GLU A 31 -13.37 6.80 33.75
C GLU A 31 -14.80 6.45 33.32
N GLU A 32 -15.48 7.34 32.60
CA GLU A 32 -16.82 7.08 32.03
C GLU A 32 -16.80 6.00 30.94
N HIS A 33 -15.61 5.69 30.43
CA HIS A 33 -15.36 4.73 29.36
C HIS A 33 -14.50 3.54 29.80
N GLY A 34 -14.34 3.33 31.12
CA GLY A 34 -13.57 2.21 31.68
C GLY A 34 -12.05 2.35 31.53
N LEU A 35 -11.55 3.56 31.30
CA LEU A 35 -10.13 3.88 31.20
C LEU A 35 -9.62 4.54 32.50
N ASP A 36 -8.33 4.38 32.79
CA ASP A 36 -7.70 5.01 33.96
C ASP A 36 -7.83 6.55 33.92
N ALA A 37 -7.97 7.19 35.08
CA ALA A 37 -8.04 8.66 35.21
C ALA A 37 -6.83 9.40 34.59
N GLY A 38 -5.69 8.71 34.52
CA GLY A 38 -4.46 9.20 33.89
C GLY A 38 -4.42 9.05 32.37
N PHE A 39 -5.39 8.39 31.76
CA PHE A 39 -5.43 8.15 30.33
C PHE A 39 -5.40 9.47 29.57
N ARG A 40 -4.55 9.49 28.54
CA ARG A 40 -4.43 10.58 27.58
C ARG A 40 -4.58 9.96 26.21
N LEU A 41 -5.10 10.74 25.25
CA LEU A 41 -5.16 10.38 23.84
C LEU A 41 -3.73 10.36 23.26
N THR A 42 -2.93 9.40 23.68
CA THR A 42 -1.60 9.09 23.17
C THR A 42 -1.62 7.59 22.92
N SER A 43 -1.44 7.19 21.67
CA SER A 43 -1.60 5.83 21.11
C SER A 43 -3.04 5.29 21.14
N GLY A 44 -3.77 5.51 20.05
CA GLY A 44 -4.99 4.77 19.76
C GLY A 44 -4.64 3.47 19.04
N ASP A 45 -4.91 2.35 19.70
CA ASP A 45 -5.02 1.04 19.06
C ASP A 45 -6.52 0.71 18.97
N GLN A 46 -6.91 0.17 17.81
CA GLN A 46 -8.25 -0.30 17.42
C GLN A 46 -9.30 0.76 16.99
N GLY A 47 -9.68 0.65 15.71
CA GLY A 47 -10.82 1.33 15.13
C GLY A 47 -12.13 0.66 15.53
N SER A 48 -12.95 1.39 16.28
CA SER A 48 -14.37 1.07 16.47
C SER A 48 -15.22 2.31 16.18
N GLU A 49 -16.26 2.11 15.37
CA GLU A 49 -17.46 2.96 15.24
C GLU A 49 -17.32 4.41 14.74
N PHE A 50 -16.50 4.65 13.71
CA PHE A 50 -16.55 5.94 12.99
C PHE A 50 -17.27 5.80 11.65
N GLY A 51 -18.54 6.20 11.60
CA GLY A 51 -19.32 6.15 10.36
C GLY A 51 -20.80 6.49 10.47
N GLN A 52 -21.21 7.37 11.39
CA GLN A 52 -22.61 7.78 11.43
C GLN A 52 -23.01 8.48 10.11
N GLN A 53 -24.09 7.99 9.51
CA GLN A 53 -24.64 8.49 8.26
C GLN A 53 -25.16 9.92 8.46
N PRO A 54 -24.64 10.93 7.73
CA PRO A 54 -25.23 12.26 7.79
C PRO A 54 -26.65 12.24 7.18
N PRO A 55 -27.66 12.84 7.82
CA PRO A 55 -29.01 12.91 7.26
C PRO A 55 -29.01 13.60 5.89
N ASN A 56 -29.83 13.11 4.95
CA ASN A 56 -29.92 13.54 3.54
C ASN A 56 -28.71 13.21 2.65
N THR A 57 -28.20 11.99 2.74
CA THR A 57 -27.11 11.54 1.88
C THR A 57 -27.58 11.25 0.44
N PRO A 58 -26.90 11.74 -0.61
CA PRO A 58 -27.21 11.40 -1.99
C PRO A 58 -27.13 9.88 -2.24
N ALA A 59 -28.00 9.37 -3.13
CA ALA A 59 -28.02 7.97 -3.55
C ALA A 59 -26.80 7.62 -4.42
N GLY A 60 -26.22 6.44 -4.23
CA GLY A 60 -25.08 5.93 -5.00
C GLY A 60 -24.22 4.94 -4.20
N PRO A 61 -23.27 4.23 -4.86
CA PRO A 61 -22.31 3.38 -4.17
C PRO A 61 -21.52 4.19 -3.14
N ARG A 62 -21.34 3.63 -1.94
CA ARG A 62 -20.63 4.28 -0.83
C ARG A 62 -19.68 3.29 -0.20
N LEU A 63 -18.49 3.78 0.15
CA LEU A 63 -17.49 3.04 0.90
C LEU A 63 -16.98 3.93 2.03
N GLY A 64 -17.13 3.45 3.27
CA GLY A 64 -16.67 4.13 4.48
C GLY A 64 -15.29 3.61 4.92
N ILE A 65 -15.03 3.66 6.22
CA ILE A 65 -13.81 3.08 6.81
C ILE A 65 -13.80 1.57 6.58
N GLY A 66 -12.63 1.00 6.24
CA GLY A 66 -12.40 -0.44 6.18
C GLY A 66 -11.74 -0.94 4.89
N MET A 67 -11.62 -0.10 3.86
CA MET A 67 -10.97 -0.42 2.58
C MET A 67 -9.96 0.67 2.18
N ASP A 68 -9.29 0.46 1.05
CA ASP A 68 -8.18 1.28 0.51
C ASP A 68 -8.57 2.75 0.33
N SER A 69 -9.82 3.05 -0.03
CA SER A 69 -10.31 4.42 -0.19
C SER A 69 -11.74 4.56 0.33
N CYS A 70 -12.13 5.80 0.66
CA CYS A 70 -13.54 6.12 0.81
C CYS A 70 -14.18 6.42 -0.55
N VAL A 71 -15.48 6.13 -0.69
CA VAL A 71 -16.31 6.52 -1.84
C VAL A 71 -17.52 7.29 -1.31
N ILE A 72 -17.61 8.56 -1.66
CA ILE A 72 -18.60 9.50 -1.13
C ILE A 72 -19.41 10.11 -2.28
N PRO A 73 -20.67 9.66 -2.49
CA PRO A 73 -21.60 10.31 -3.39
C PRO A 73 -21.72 11.82 -3.12
N LEU A 74 -21.46 12.62 -4.15
CA LEU A 74 -21.57 14.06 -4.10
C LEU A 74 -23.01 14.51 -4.36
N ARG A 75 -23.31 15.76 -3.99
CA ARG A 75 -24.63 16.38 -4.21
C ARG A 75 -24.89 16.71 -5.69
N HIS A 76 -23.89 16.59 -6.56
CA HIS A 76 -23.92 17.09 -7.92
C HIS A 76 -23.68 15.98 -8.94
N GLY A 77 -24.52 15.93 -9.97
CA GLY A 77 -24.22 15.25 -11.23
C GLY A 77 -23.98 13.73 -11.17
N GLY A 78 -24.38 13.05 -10.10
CA GLY A 78 -24.10 11.61 -9.93
C GLY A 78 -22.62 11.28 -9.68
N LEU A 79 -21.81 12.30 -9.36
CA LEU A 79 -20.37 12.15 -9.10
C LEU A 79 -20.13 11.57 -7.70
N SER A 80 -18.97 10.95 -7.52
CA SER A 80 -18.46 10.52 -6.22
C SER A 80 -17.06 11.09 -5.98
N LEU A 81 -16.79 11.51 -4.75
CA LEU A 81 -15.42 11.75 -4.28
C LEU A 81 -14.82 10.41 -3.86
N VAL A 82 -13.68 10.06 -4.44
CA VAL A 82 -12.83 8.97 -3.97
C VAL A 82 -11.54 9.56 -3.44
N GLN A 83 -11.20 9.20 -2.21
CA GLN A 83 -10.06 9.78 -1.51
C GLN A 83 -9.44 8.79 -0.53
N THR A 84 -8.10 8.86 -0.45
CA THR A 84 -7.27 8.11 0.49
C THR A 84 -6.17 9.01 1.09
N THR A 85 -5.58 8.57 2.19
CA THR A 85 -4.39 9.13 2.81
C THR A 85 -3.51 8.01 3.33
N ASP A 86 -2.19 8.15 3.15
CA ASP A 86 -1.23 7.26 3.77
C ASP A 86 0.08 8.01 4.09
N PHE A 87 0.83 7.51 5.07
CA PHE A 87 2.15 8.00 5.45
C PHE A 87 2.97 6.91 6.12
N PHE A 88 4.29 7.02 6.01
CA PHE A 88 5.21 6.12 6.70
C PHE A 88 6.57 6.81 6.90
N TYR A 89 7.49 6.07 7.50
CA TYR A 89 8.85 6.53 7.84
C TYR A 89 9.84 6.14 6.74
N PRO A 90 10.94 6.89 6.55
CA PRO A 90 11.96 6.53 5.57
C PRO A 90 12.48 5.10 5.74
N LEU A 91 12.45 4.35 4.66
CA LEU A 91 12.88 2.95 4.60
C LEU A 91 14.03 2.72 3.62
N VAL A 92 14.23 3.62 2.64
CA VAL A 92 15.40 3.63 1.76
C VAL A 92 16.30 4.83 2.06
N GLU A 93 17.58 4.69 1.71
CA GLU A 93 18.60 5.71 1.96
C GLU A 93 18.61 6.84 0.91
N ASP A 94 18.17 6.56 -0.32
CA ASP A 94 18.06 7.56 -1.38
C ASP A 94 16.81 8.44 -1.14
N PRO A 95 16.99 9.75 -0.82
CA PRO A 95 15.86 10.60 -0.48
C PRO A 95 14.92 10.86 -1.66
N TYR A 96 15.44 10.90 -2.90
CA TYR A 96 14.62 11.08 -4.10
C TYR A 96 13.73 9.87 -4.32
N MET A 97 14.30 8.66 -4.26
CA MET A 97 13.52 7.44 -4.37
C MET A 97 12.53 7.28 -3.20
N MET A 98 12.91 7.68 -1.99
CA MET A 98 12.01 7.72 -0.84
C MET A 98 10.77 8.58 -1.11
N GLY A 99 10.96 9.76 -1.71
CA GLY A 99 9.87 10.63 -2.16
C GLY A 99 8.97 9.97 -3.20
N ARG A 100 9.56 9.32 -4.21
CA ARG A 100 8.80 8.59 -5.25
C ARG A 100 7.97 7.45 -4.65
N ILE A 101 8.56 6.65 -3.75
CA ILE A 101 7.89 5.54 -3.07
C ILE A 101 6.71 6.06 -2.24
N ALA A 102 6.89 7.17 -1.52
CA ALA A 102 5.83 7.74 -0.71
C ALA A 102 4.63 8.21 -1.55
N CYS A 103 4.89 8.87 -2.68
CA CYS A 103 3.84 9.25 -3.62
C CYS A 103 3.14 8.02 -4.23
N ALA A 104 3.92 7.03 -4.68
CA ALA A 104 3.40 5.79 -5.25
C ALA A 104 2.50 5.04 -4.27
N ASN A 105 2.88 5.00 -2.99
CA ASN A 105 2.09 4.39 -1.92
C ASN A 105 0.76 5.10 -1.72
N VAL A 106 0.76 6.45 -1.63
CA VAL A 106 -0.48 7.23 -1.48
C VAL A 106 -1.42 7.06 -2.68
N LEU A 107 -0.89 6.97 -3.90
CA LEU A 107 -1.70 6.74 -5.10
C LEU A 107 -2.19 5.29 -5.22
N SER A 108 -1.52 4.34 -4.56
CA SER A 108 -1.79 2.91 -4.67
C SER A 108 -3.24 2.55 -4.31
N ASP A 109 -3.78 3.19 -3.28
CA ASP A 109 -5.16 3.01 -2.83
C ASP A 109 -6.21 3.46 -3.86
N LEU A 110 -5.96 4.56 -4.59
CA LEU A 110 -6.84 4.96 -5.70
C LEU A 110 -6.77 3.93 -6.84
N TYR A 111 -5.56 3.44 -7.12
CA TYR A 111 -5.34 2.40 -8.13
C TYR A 111 -6.01 1.07 -7.75
N ALA A 112 -6.10 0.72 -6.47
CA ALA A 112 -6.86 -0.43 -5.98
C ALA A 112 -8.36 -0.33 -6.27
N MET A 113 -8.90 0.88 -6.37
CA MET A 113 -10.28 1.14 -6.80
C MET A 113 -10.45 1.19 -8.32
N GLY A 114 -9.41 0.89 -9.11
CA GLY A 114 -9.47 0.92 -10.58
C GLY A 114 -9.41 2.33 -11.18
N ILE A 115 -9.17 3.35 -10.36
CA ILE A 115 -9.14 4.74 -10.81
C ILE A 115 -7.74 5.05 -11.34
N THR A 116 -7.62 5.44 -12.61
CA THR A 116 -6.32 5.75 -13.23
C THR A 116 -5.90 7.21 -13.09
N GLU A 117 -6.85 8.09 -12.79
CA GLU A 117 -6.66 9.53 -12.70
C GLU A 117 -6.69 10.00 -11.24
N CYS A 118 -5.95 11.07 -10.95
CA CYS A 118 -5.95 11.72 -9.65
C CYS A 118 -6.06 13.22 -9.87
N ASP A 119 -7.15 13.84 -9.42
CA ASP A 119 -7.36 15.28 -9.65
C ASP A 119 -6.41 16.12 -8.82
N ASN A 120 -6.07 15.66 -7.61
CA ASN A 120 -5.27 16.45 -6.69
C ASN A 120 -4.53 15.60 -5.66
N MET A 121 -3.28 15.98 -5.38
CA MET A 121 -2.54 15.48 -4.21
C MET A 121 -2.20 16.59 -3.20
N LEU A 122 -2.18 16.21 -1.92
CA LEU A 122 -1.54 16.97 -0.85
C LEU A 122 -0.36 16.18 -0.30
N MET A 123 0.75 16.85 0.01
CA MET A 123 1.93 16.21 0.62
C MET A 123 1.94 16.40 2.14
N LEU A 124 2.11 15.31 2.88
CA LEU A 124 2.32 15.30 4.33
C LEU A 124 3.79 15.00 4.59
N LEU A 125 4.48 15.95 5.23
CA LEU A 125 5.91 15.84 5.48
C LEU A 125 6.25 16.22 6.92
N SER A 126 7.21 15.53 7.53
CA SER A 126 7.88 16.03 8.71
C SER A 126 9.39 16.01 8.58
N VAL A 127 10.03 16.99 9.21
CA VAL A 127 11.48 17.10 9.28
C VAL A 127 11.93 16.62 10.65
N SER A 128 12.95 15.75 10.70
CA SER A 128 13.48 15.26 11.97
C SER A 128 14.16 16.37 12.77
N GLN A 129 13.84 16.47 14.06
CA GLN A 129 14.53 17.32 15.03
C GLN A 129 16.04 17.04 15.15
N LYS A 130 16.48 15.83 14.79
CA LYS A 130 17.88 15.40 14.86
C LYS A 130 18.68 15.76 13.61
N MET A 131 18.03 16.22 12.56
CA MET A 131 18.68 16.56 11.29
C MET A 131 19.30 17.95 11.38
N SER A 132 20.56 18.10 10.96
CA SER A 132 21.19 19.41 10.87
C SER A 132 20.49 20.26 9.79
N GLU A 133 20.57 21.58 9.90
CA GLU A 133 20.01 22.49 8.88
C GLU A 133 20.57 22.22 7.48
N LYS A 134 21.89 21.97 7.41
CA LYS A 134 22.60 21.61 6.18
C LYS A 134 22.07 20.32 5.53
N ASP A 135 21.78 19.30 6.35
CA ASP A 135 21.26 18.02 5.83
C ASP A 135 19.81 18.18 5.38
N ARG A 136 19.00 18.91 6.16
CA ARG A 136 17.61 19.25 5.83
C ARG A 136 17.50 19.96 4.48
N GLU A 137 18.34 20.96 4.24
CA GLU A 137 18.37 21.72 2.97
C GLU A 137 18.77 20.89 1.75
N ARG A 138 19.33 19.69 1.94
CA ARG A 138 19.77 18.80 0.86
C ARG A 138 18.83 17.61 0.68
N VAL A 139 18.45 16.97 1.77
CA VAL A 139 17.64 15.75 1.77
C VAL A 139 16.17 16.06 1.48
N MET A 140 15.60 17.09 2.11
CA MET A 140 14.16 17.38 1.95
C MET A 140 13.80 17.79 0.51
N PRO A 141 14.58 18.64 -0.19
CA PRO A 141 14.27 18.97 -1.60
C PRO A 141 14.37 17.77 -2.54
N LEU A 142 15.27 16.81 -2.29
CA LEU A 142 15.34 15.57 -3.07
C LEU A 142 14.06 14.74 -2.89
N MET A 143 13.60 14.58 -1.65
CA MET A 143 12.37 13.86 -1.32
C MET A 143 11.12 14.53 -1.91
N ILE A 144 11.03 15.86 -1.82
CA ILE A 144 9.93 16.62 -2.43
C ILE A 144 9.96 16.48 -3.96
N ARG A 145 11.15 16.54 -4.59
CA ARG A 145 11.29 16.33 -6.04
C ARG A 145 10.85 14.93 -6.45
N GLY A 146 11.27 13.89 -5.72
CA GLY A 146 10.84 12.53 -5.99
C GLY A 146 9.32 12.37 -5.90
N PHE A 147 8.70 12.91 -4.84
CA PHE A 147 7.24 12.88 -4.68
C PHE A 147 6.54 13.57 -5.85
N ARG A 148 6.99 14.76 -6.23
CA ARG A 148 6.43 15.51 -7.37
C ARG A 148 6.58 14.76 -8.68
N ASP A 149 7.77 14.23 -8.99
CA ASP A 149 8.02 13.56 -10.26
C ASP A 149 7.18 12.26 -10.40
N ALA A 150 6.90 11.57 -9.29
CA ALA A 150 5.96 10.44 -9.28
C ALA A 150 4.50 10.89 -9.45
N ALA A 151 4.11 12.02 -8.86
CA ALA A 151 2.79 12.61 -9.06
C ALA A 151 2.57 13.01 -10.54
N GLU A 152 3.58 13.63 -11.16
CA GLU A 152 3.56 13.99 -12.58
C GLU A 152 3.42 12.75 -13.49
N GLU A 153 4.14 11.65 -13.19
CA GLU A 153 3.95 10.36 -13.87
C GLU A 153 2.53 9.80 -13.68
N GLY A 154 1.97 9.99 -12.49
CA GLY A 154 0.58 9.67 -12.16
C GLY A 154 -0.46 10.55 -12.88
N GLY A 155 -0.02 11.57 -13.63
CA GLY A 155 -0.91 12.52 -14.31
C GLY A 155 -1.53 13.57 -13.38
N THR A 156 -0.96 13.76 -12.19
CA THR A 156 -1.48 14.68 -11.17
C THR A 156 -0.42 15.66 -10.69
N SER A 157 -0.79 16.53 -9.75
CA SER A 157 0.13 17.50 -9.16
C SER A 157 -0.12 17.65 -7.66
N VAL A 158 0.95 18.06 -6.96
CA VAL A 158 0.88 18.40 -5.54
C VAL A 158 0.57 19.89 -5.42
N THR A 159 -0.63 20.25 -4.97
CA THR A 159 -1.08 21.65 -4.91
C THR A 159 -1.04 22.26 -3.51
N GLY A 160 -0.75 21.44 -2.50
CA GLY A 160 -0.69 21.85 -1.12
C GLY A 160 -0.13 20.75 -0.22
N GLY A 161 -0.16 20.99 1.08
CA GLY A 161 0.38 20.05 2.04
C GLY A 161 0.69 20.71 3.39
N GLN A 162 1.27 19.93 4.29
CA GLN A 162 1.72 20.40 5.59
C GLN A 162 3.12 19.86 5.86
N THR A 163 3.99 20.72 6.38
CA THR A 163 5.31 20.33 6.87
C THR A 163 5.47 20.72 8.34
N VAL A 164 5.85 19.77 9.19
CA VAL A 164 6.06 20.00 10.62
C VAL A 164 7.43 19.49 11.09
N VAL A 165 7.90 19.99 12.22
CA VAL A 165 9.06 19.42 12.91
C VAL A 165 8.57 18.27 13.79
N ASN A 166 9.23 17.11 13.71
CA ASN A 166 8.86 15.90 14.44
C ASN A 166 10.14 15.13 14.84
N PRO A 167 10.15 14.25 15.87
CA PRO A 167 11.35 13.46 16.17
C PRO A 167 11.81 12.60 14.98
N TRP A 168 10.86 12.11 14.18
CA TRP A 168 11.11 11.28 13.00
C TRP A 168 10.67 11.99 11.72
N ILE A 169 11.28 11.62 10.59
CA ILE A 169 10.80 12.01 9.27
C ILE A 169 9.55 11.18 8.96
N ILE A 170 8.48 11.84 8.55
CA ILE A 170 7.24 11.24 8.05
C ILE A 170 7.09 11.75 6.62
N VAL A 171 6.76 10.85 5.72
CA VAL A 171 6.47 11.20 4.33
C VAL A 171 5.20 10.46 3.90
N GLY A 172 4.30 11.19 3.27
CA GLY A 172 3.00 10.67 2.88
C GLY A 172 2.18 11.74 2.19
N GLY A 173 0.88 11.55 2.14
CA GLY A 173 0.00 12.45 1.42
C GLY A 173 -1.45 12.03 1.41
N VAL A 174 -2.18 12.75 0.58
CA VAL A 174 -3.59 12.53 0.26
C VAL A 174 -3.71 12.49 -1.25
N ALA A 175 -4.49 11.56 -1.78
CA ALA A 175 -4.89 11.55 -3.18
C ALA A 175 -6.42 11.61 -3.28
N SER A 176 -6.92 12.47 -4.15
CA SER A 176 -8.35 12.72 -4.33
C SER A 176 -8.72 12.78 -5.80
N VAL A 177 -9.89 12.24 -6.11
CA VAL A 177 -10.50 12.30 -7.44
C VAL A 177 -12.02 12.42 -7.32
N VAL A 178 -12.62 13.18 -8.22
CA VAL A 178 -14.07 13.24 -8.40
C VAL A 178 -14.42 12.53 -9.69
N CYS A 179 -15.09 11.39 -9.58
CA CYS A 179 -15.29 10.49 -10.70
C CYS A 179 -16.75 10.05 -10.85
N GLN A 180 -17.06 9.55 -12.04
CA GLN A 180 -18.30 8.90 -12.41
C GLN A 180 -18.34 7.45 -11.88
N PRO A 181 -19.54 6.85 -11.74
CA PRO A 181 -19.69 5.47 -11.23
C PRO A 181 -18.98 4.38 -12.05
N ASN A 182 -18.67 4.63 -13.32
CA ASN A 182 -17.98 3.68 -14.21
C ASN A 182 -16.45 3.80 -14.18
N GLU A 183 -15.90 4.79 -13.49
CA GLU A 183 -14.45 5.03 -13.42
C GLU A 183 -13.79 4.32 -12.24
N PHE A 184 -14.58 3.85 -11.28
CA PHE A 184 -14.12 3.03 -10.15
C PHE A 184 -14.79 1.66 -10.12
N ILE A 185 -14.11 0.70 -9.51
CA ILE A 185 -14.55 -0.67 -9.30
C ILE A 185 -14.76 -0.86 -7.81
N MET A 186 -15.98 -1.21 -7.39
CA MET A 186 -16.25 -1.53 -5.99
C MET A 186 -15.55 -2.84 -5.59
N PRO A 187 -14.82 -2.88 -4.46
CA PRO A 187 -13.95 -4.00 -4.12
C PRO A 187 -14.71 -5.16 -3.43
N ASP A 188 -15.86 -5.55 -3.95
CA ASP A 188 -16.82 -6.41 -3.25
C ASP A 188 -17.58 -7.42 -4.15
N SER A 189 -17.13 -7.59 -5.40
CA SER A 189 -17.87 -8.37 -6.41
C SER A 189 -17.23 -9.71 -6.79
N ALA A 190 -16.23 -10.20 -6.05
CA ALA A 190 -15.57 -11.49 -6.34
C ALA A 190 -16.56 -12.67 -6.29
N VAL A 191 -16.35 -13.66 -7.16
CA VAL A 191 -17.20 -14.85 -7.29
C VAL A 191 -16.39 -16.15 -7.23
N PRO A 192 -16.99 -17.28 -6.80
CA PRO A 192 -16.31 -18.57 -6.86
C PRO A 192 -15.85 -18.89 -8.29
N GLY A 193 -14.60 -19.30 -8.44
CA GLY A 193 -13.97 -19.61 -9.72
C GLY A 193 -13.02 -18.54 -10.23
N ASP A 194 -13.15 -17.29 -9.73
CA ASP A 194 -12.17 -16.23 -9.95
C ASP A 194 -10.77 -16.68 -9.51
N VAL A 195 -9.76 -16.01 -10.05
CA VAL A 195 -8.38 -16.19 -9.65
C VAL A 195 -7.82 -14.91 -9.03
N LEU A 196 -6.85 -15.10 -8.13
CA LEU A 196 -6.16 -14.02 -7.45
C LEU A 196 -4.87 -13.69 -8.22
N VAL A 197 -4.73 -12.45 -8.67
CA VAL A 197 -3.54 -11.95 -9.35
C VAL A 197 -2.82 -10.92 -8.48
N LEU A 198 -1.51 -11.06 -8.30
CA LEU A 198 -0.67 -10.09 -7.60
C LEU A 198 0.26 -9.38 -8.59
N THR A 199 0.35 -8.04 -8.56
CA THR A 199 1.05 -7.25 -9.59
C THR A 199 2.44 -6.73 -9.22
N LYS A 200 2.93 -7.04 -8.01
CA LYS A 200 4.32 -6.79 -7.60
C LYS A 200 4.81 -7.95 -6.71
N PRO A 201 6.12 -8.25 -6.71
CA PRO A 201 6.66 -9.27 -5.83
C PRO A 201 6.61 -8.81 -4.36
N LEU A 202 6.57 -9.78 -3.45
CA LEU A 202 6.62 -9.61 -2.00
C LEU A 202 8.06 -9.57 -1.49
N GLY A 203 8.23 -9.16 -0.23
CA GLY A 203 9.50 -9.22 0.50
C GLY A 203 10.24 -7.90 0.55
N THR A 204 9.58 -6.75 0.34
CA THR A 204 10.25 -5.45 0.36
C THR A 204 10.81 -5.12 1.74
N GLN A 205 10.08 -5.45 2.82
CA GLN A 205 10.58 -5.29 4.19
C GLN A 205 11.85 -6.12 4.44
N VAL A 206 11.91 -7.36 3.93
CA VAL A 206 13.08 -8.22 4.09
C VAL A 206 14.28 -7.63 3.35
N ALA A 207 14.09 -7.16 2.11
CA ALA A 207 15.15 -6.57 1.30
C ALA A 207 15.75 -5.31 1.95
N VAL A 208 14.89 -4.40 2.40
CA VAL A 208 15.29 -3.17 3.09
C VAL A 208 16.04 -3.47 4.39
N ASN A 209 15.51 -4.37 5.21
CA ASN A 209 16.18 -4.74 6.46
C ASN A 209 17.53 -5.43 6.20
N ALA A 210 17.60 -6.34 5.23
CA ALA A 210 18.83 -7.03 4.88
C ALA A 210 19.93 -6.05 4.43
N HIS A 211 19.56 -5.02 3.65
CA HIS A 211 20.47 -3.95 3.26
C HIS A 211 21.00 -3.17 4.48
N GLN A 212 20.11 -2.70 5.35
CA GLN A 212 20.51 -2.01 6.59
C GLN A 212 21.40 -2.88 7.49
N TRP A 213 21.22 -4.20 7.47
CA TRP A 213 22.02 -5.10 8.29
C TRP A 213 23.46 -5.25 7.79
N LEU A 214 23.77 -4.87 6.55
CA LEU A 214 25.14 -4.89 6.02
C LEU A 214 26.11 -4.05 6.88
N GLU A 215 25.61 -2.99 7.50
CA GLU A 215 26.37 -2.11 8.40
C GLU A 215 26.30 -2.52 9.88
N LEU A 216 25.54 -3.58 10.21
CA LEU A 216 25.31 -4.05 11.58
C LEU A 216 25.87 -5.48 11.73
N PRO A 217 27.13 -5.66 12.15
CA PRO A 217 27.81 -6.96 12.15
C PRO A 217 27.01 -8.08 12.84
N GLU A 218 26.36 -7.77 13.97
CA GLU A 218 25.54 -8.74 14.71
C GLU A 218 24.33 -9.23 13.92
N LYS A 219 23.69 -8.35 13.14
CA LYS A 219 22.54 -8.71 12.31
C LYS A 219 22.98 -9.37 10.99
N TRP A 220 24.03 -8.86 10.34
CA TRP A 220 24.61 -9.46 9.14
C TRP A 220 25.05 -10.91 9.38
N ASN A 221 25.65 -11.19 10.53
CA ASN A 221 26.09 -12.53 10.91
C ASN A 221 24.98 -13.59 10.89
N LYS A 222 23.70 -13.20 11.03
CA LYS A 222 22.55 -14.11 10.97
C LYS A 222 22.23 -14.58 9.55
N VAL A 223 22.56 -13.79 8.53
CA VAL A 223 22.12 -14.01 7.14
C VAL A 223 23.28 -14.21 6.16
N LYS A 224 24.52 -13.87 6.54
CA LYS A 224 25.72 -13.98 5.68
C LYS A 224 26.00 -15.37 5.10
N LEU A 225 25.42 -16.43 5.68
CA LEU A 225 25.56 -17.81 5.20
C LEU A 225 24.52 -18.18 4.14
N VAL A 226 23.45 -17.39 3.96
CA VAL A 226 22.35 -17.68 3.04
C VAL A 226 22.26 -16.70 1.87
N VAL A 227 22.94 -15.54 1.95
CA VAL A 227 22.92 -14.49 0.92
C VAL A 227 24.26 -13.75 0.87
N SER A 228 24.70 -13.38 -0.34
CA SER A 228 25.89 -12.51 -0.51
C SER A 228 25.54 -11.02 -0.35
N LYS A 229 26.55 -10.16 -0.19
CA LYS A 229 26.32 -8.70 -0.11
C LYS A 229 25.76 -8.15 -1.42
N GLU A 230 26.26 -8.66 -2.54
CA GLU A 230 25.84 -8.29 -3.88
C GLU A 230 24.39 -8.69 -4.14
N GLU A 231 23.97 -9.87 -3.68
CA GLU A 231 22.57 -10.32 -3.77
C GLU A 231 21.63 -9.45 -2.92
N VAL A 232 22.07 -9.01 -1.74
CA VAL A 232 21.31 -8.06 -0.91
C VAL A 232 21.16 -6.71 -1.60
N GLU A 233 22.24 -6.17 -2.17
CA GLU A 233 22.19 -4.90 -2.90
C GLU A 233 21.23 -4.98 -4.08
N GLN A 234 21.31 -6.05 -4.88
CA GLN A 234 20.39 -6.24 -6.01
C GLN A 234 18.92 -6.35 -5.57
N ALA A 235 18.65 -7.06 -4.47
CA ALA A 235 17.30 -7.17 -3.93
C ALA A 235 16.78 -5.84 -3.37
N TYR A 236 17.66 -5.04 -2.75
CA TYR A 236 17.32 -3.70 -2.27
C TYR A 236 16.97 -2.75 -3.42
N GLN A 237 17.77 -2.73 -4.49
CA GLN A 237 17.49 -1.96 -5.69
C GLN A 237 16.17 -2.40 -6.34
N GLU A 238 15.93 -3.71 -6.47
CA GLU A 238 14.65 -4.23 -7.00
C GLU A 238 13.46 -3.82 -6.13
N ALA A 239 13.58 -3.94 -4.80
CA ALA A 239 12.54 -3.51 -3.88
C ALA A 239 12.28 -2.00 -4.05
N MET A 240 13.33 -1.18 -4.08
CA MET A 240 13.21 0.27 -4.25
C MET A 240 12.51 0.65 -5.56
N PHE A 241 12.85 0.01 -6.68
CA PHE A 241 12.19 0.25 -7.97
C PHE A 241 10.75 -0.27 -8.00
N SER A 242 10.49 -1.46 -7.44
CA SER A 242 9.15 -2.03 -7.32
C SER A 242 8.23 -1.11 -6.50
N MET A 243 8.70 -0.66 -5.34
CA MET A 243 7.97 0.27 -4.46
C MET A 243 7.73 1.64 -5.12
N ALA A 244 8.64 2.12 -5.97
CA ALA A 244 8.49 3.39 -6.68
C ALA A 244 7.62 3.29 -7.95
N THR A 245 7.26 2.08 -8.40
CA THR A 245 6.42 1.87 -9.59
C THR A 245 4.95 2.14 -9.25
N LEU A 246 4.26 2.97 -10.03
CA LEU A 246 2.83 3.23 -9.83
C LEU A 246 1.97 2.01 -10.21
N ASN A 247 0.91 1.74 -9.45
CA ASN A 247 -0.10 0.72 -9.81
C ASN A 247 -1.09 1.20 -10.91
N ARG A 248 -0.87 2.40 -11.50
CA ARG A 248 -1.73 3.04 -12.50
C ARG A 248 -2.07 2.15 -13.69
N THR A 249 -1.07 1.49 -14.27
CA THR A 249 -1.27 0.58 -15.40
C THR A 249 -2.16 -0.60 -15.01
N ALA A 250 -1.91 -1.21 -13.85
CA ALA A 250 -2.72 -2.33 -13.36
C ALA A 250 -4.18 -1.88 -13.16
N ALA A 251 -4.41 -0.69 -12.58
CA ALA A 251 -5.74 -0.12 -12.39
C ALA A 251 -6.53 0.03 -13.70
N GLY A 252 -5.90 0.58 -14.75
CA GLY A 252 -6.56 0.70 -16.06
C GLY A 252 -6.88 -0.65 -16.69
N LEU A 253 -5.99 -1.64 -16.51
CA LEU A 253 -6.23 -3.00 -17.00
C LEU A 253 -7.33 -3.73 -16.23
N MET A 254 -7.61 -3.36 -14.97
CA MET A 254 -8.72 -3.94 -14.21
C MET A 254 -10.07 -3.72 -14.90
N HIS A 255 -10.30 -2.52 -15.44
CA HIS A 255 -11.51 -2.23 -16.24
C HIS A 255 -11.57 -3.07 -17.51
N ARG A 256 -10.47 -3.12 -18.27
CA ARG A 256 -10.40 -3.84 -19.54
C ARG A 256 -10.64 -5.34 -19.38
N PHE A 257 -10.12 -5.92 -18.30
CA PHE A 257 -10.19 -7.36 -18.02
C PHE A 257 -11.27 -7.73 -17.00
N GLN A 258 -12.17 -6.80 -16.68
CA GLN A 258 -13.37 -7.03 -15.86
C GLN A 258 -13.03 -7.57 -14.47
N ALA A 259 -12.09 -6.93 -13.78
CA ALA A 259 -11.81 -7.25 -12.39
C ALA A 259 -13.06 -7.10 -11.53
N HIS A 260 -13.23 -8.04 -10.59
CA HIS A 260 -14.39 -8.08 -9.70
C HIS A 260 -14.13 -7.42 -8.34
N ALA A 261 -12.88 -7.43 -7.89
CA ALA A 261 -12.48 -6.78 -6.65
C ALA A 261 -10.96 -6.60 -6.65
N ALA A 262 -10.46 -5.60 -5.95
CA ALA A 262 -9.04 -5.46 -5.69
C ALA A 262 -8.78 -4.73 -4.37
N THR A 263 -7.57 -4.91 -3.86
CA THR A 263 -6.92 -4.15 -2.77
C THR A 263 -5.44 -4.03 -3.14
N ASP A 264 -4.70 -3.13 -2.53
CA ASP A 264 -3.24 -3.19 -2.61
C ASP A 264 -2.64 -3.99 -1.43
N VAL A 265 -1.36 -4.35 -1.52
CA VAL A 265 -0.65 -5.07 -0.46
C VAL A 265 0.39 -4.16 0.18
N THR A 266 0.14 -3.72 1.41
CA THR A 266 1.01 -2.81 2.15
C THR A 266 1.32 -3.35 3.57
N GLY A 267 1.04 -2.58 4.62
CA GLY A 267 1.59 -2.77 5.96
C GLY A 267 1.17 -4.07 6.65
N PHE A 268 0.01 -4.64 6.31
CA PHE A 268 -0.51 -5.87 6.92
C PHE A 268 -0.01 -7.15 6.24
N GLY A 269 0.75 -7.02 5.15
CA GLY A 269 1.23 -8.14 4.34
C GLY A 269 0.12 -8.81 3.53
N LEU A 270 0.51 -9.68 2.60
CA LEU A 270 -0.41 -10.31 1.64
C LEU A 270 -1.64 -10.94 2.31
N LEU A 271 -1.45 -11.71 3.39
CA LEU A 271 -2.54 -12.40 4.04
C LEU A 271 -3.48 -11.44 4.78
N GLY A 272 -2.94 -10.36 5.36
CA GLY A 272 -3.74 -9.32 6.02
C GLY A 272 -4.67 -8.63 5.02
N HIS A 273 -4.12 -8.14 3.91
CA HIS A 273 -4.90 -7.47 2.86
C HIS A 273 -5.85 -8.43 2.14
N ALA A 274 -5.44 -9.67 1.86
CA ALA A 274 -6.33 -10.69 1.30
C ALA A 274 -7.52 -11.00 2.21
N ARG A 275 -7.32 -11.05 3.55
CA ARG A 275 -8.41 -11.21 4.52
C ARG A 275 -9.35 -10.02 4.50
N ASN A 276 -8.80 -8.81 4.50
CA ASN A 276 -9.61 -7.58 4.46
C ASN A 276 -10.44 -7.50 3.17
N LEU A 277 -9.88 -7.86 2.02
CA LEU A 277 -10.63 -7.94 0.79
C LEU A 277 -11.68 -9.06 0.84
N ALA A 278 -11.36 -10.25 1.39
CA ALA A 278 -12.32 -11.34 1.47
C ALA A 278 -13.55 -10.98 2.34
N THR A 279 -13.36 -10.25 3.44
CA THR A 279 -14.43 -9.87 4.38
C THR A 279 -15.46 -8.92 3.78
N THR A 280 -15.08 -8.12 2.78
CA THR A 280 -15.97 -7.16 2.12
C THR A 280 -16.80 -7.73 0.98
N GLN A 281 -16.50 -8.96 0.53
CA GLN A 281 -17.19 -9.53 -0.62
C GLN A 281 -18.68 -9.74 -0.34
N ARG A 282 -19.54 -9.39 -1.31
CA ARG A 282 -20.99 -9.62 -1.18
C ARG A 282 -21.32 -11.11 -1.22
N ALA A 283 -20.64 -11.87 -2.07
CA ALA A 283 -20.79 -13.32 -2.15
C ALA A 283 -20.15 -14.03 -0.94
N GLU A 284 -20.60 -15.25 -0.66
CA GLU A 284 -19.94 -16.16 0.30
C GLU A 284 -18.74 -16.82 -0.38
N VAL A 285 -17.63 -16.09 -0.43
CA VAL A 285 -16.38 -16.53 -1.04
C VAL A 285 -15.23 -16.57 -0.04
N ALA A 286 -14.22 -17.39 -0.28
CA ALA A 286 -12.97 -17.40 0.46
C ALA A 286 -11.77 -17.42 -0.50
N PHE A 287 -10.67 -16.82 -0.09
CA PHE A 287 -9.46 -16.68 -0.91
C PHE A 287 -8.41 -17.71 -0.49
N VAL A 288 -7.88 -18.44 -1.47
CA VAL A 288 -6.85 -19.46 -1.25
C VAL A 288 -5.61 -19.13 -2.07
N ILE A 289 -4.55 -18.74 -1.38
CA ILE A 289 -3.27 -18.39 -1.98
C ILE A 289 -2.38 -19.64 -2.01
N HIS A 290 -1.92 -19.98 -3.22
CA HIS A 290 -1.11 -21.15 -3.53
C HIS A 290 0.35 -20.80 -3.81
N ASN A 291 0.60 -19.63 -4.40
CA ASN A 291 1.92 -19.22 -4.86
C ASN A 291 2.30 -17.86 -4.25
N LEU A 292 3.59 -17.66 -3.99
CA LEU A 292 4.13 -16.39 -3.47
C LEU A 292 5.26 -15.92 -4.39
N PRO A 293 5.04 -14.90 -5.25
CA PRO A 293 6.12 -14.24 -5.97
C PRO A 293 6.90 -13.38 -4.97
N ILE A 294 8.15 -13.73 -4.74
CA ILE A 294 9.01 -13.11 -3.72
C ILE A 294 10.29 -12.64 -4.41
N ILE A 295 10.73 -11.41 -4.09
CA ILE A 295 12.04 -10.91 -4.55
C ILE A 295 13.12 -11.93 -4.22
N ALA A 296 13.96 -12.24 -5.20
CA ALA A 296 14.89 -13.36 -5.08
C ALA A 296 15.72 -13.30 -3.80
N LYS A 297 15.97 -14.47 -3.19
CA LYS A 297 16.67 -14.67 -1.91
C LYS A 297 15.91 -14.19 -0.65
N MET A 298 14.87 -13.37 -0.75
CA MET A 298 14.16 -12.86 0.44
C MET A 298 13.45 -13.99 1.21
N ALA A 299 12.98 -15.02 0.53
CA ALA A 299 12.43 -16.22 1.18
C ALA A 299 13.50 -16.94 2.02
N ALA A 300 14.73 -17.03 1.55
CA ALA A 300 15.84 -17.65 2.27
C ALA A 300 16.25 -16.83 3.50
N ILE A 301 16.36 -15.50 3.34
CA ILE A 301 16.63 -14.58 4.45
C ILE A 301 15.53 -14.67 5.52
N SER A 302 14.26 -14.63 5.11
CA SER A 302 13.14 -14.74 6.04
C SER A 302 13.19 -16.05 6.84
N LYS A 303 13.49 -17.18 6.20
CA LYS A 303 13.65 -18.47 6.89
C LYS A 303 14.81 -18.46 7.88
N ALA A 304 15.96 -17.91 7.49
CA ALA A 304 17.14 -17.80 8.37
C ALA A 304 16.86 -16.95 9.63
N CYS A 305 15.93 -16.01 9.54
CA CYS A 305 15.50 -15.17 10.67
C CYS A 305 14.30 -15.73 11.46
N GLY A 306 13.85 -16.96 11.18
CA GLY A 306 12.69 -17.55 11.83
C GLY A 306 11.41 -16.73 11.62
N ASN A 307 10.71 -16.41 12.71
CA ASN A 307 9.42 -15.70 12.65
C ASN A 307 9.53 -14.17 12.58
N LEU A 308 10.74 -13.62 12.46
CA LEU A 308 10.95 -12.17 12.51
C LEU A 308 10.14 -11.39 11.46
N PHE A 309 10.10 -11.90 10.23
CA PHE A 309 9.34 -11.27 9.13
C PHE A 309 8.04 -12.01 8.83
N ASN A 310 8.02 -13.33 9.04
CA ASN A 310 6.91 -14.19 8.66
C ASN A 310 6.43 -14.00 7.19
N LEU A 311 7.38 -13.80 6.27
CA LEU A 311 7.11 -13.56 4.84
C LEU A 311 6.32 -14.70 4.19
N LEU A 312 6.67 -15.94 4.52
CA LEU A 312 6.00 -17.13 3.96
C LEU A 312 4.62 -17.38 4.58
N GLY A 313 4.40 -16.86 5.79
CA GLY A 313 3.08 -16.82 6.41
C GLY A 313 2.21 -15.66 5.92
N GLY A 314 2.74 -14.78 5.06
CA GLY A 314 2.01 -13.68 4.44
C GLY A 314 1.75 -12.48 5.35
N THR A 315 2.41 -12.37 6.50
CA THR A 315 2.24 -11.24 7.43
C THR A 315 3.47 -10.34 7.51
N SER A 316 4.47 -10.54 6.64
CA SER A 316 5.54 -9.56 6.45
C SER A 316 4.93 -8.30 5.88
N SER A 317 5.28 -7.15 6.43
CA SER A 317 4.83 -5.88 5.88
C SER A 317 5.41 -5.69 4.48
N GLU A 318 4.62 -5.10 3.60
CA GLU A 318 5.06 -4.55 2.34
C GLU A 318 4.90 -3.02 2.41
N THR A 319 5.52 -2.29 1.49
CA THR A 319 5.33 -0.85 1.34
C THR A 319 5.17 -0.57 -0.14
N SER A 320 4.15 0.19 -0.54
CA SER A 320 3.83 0.44 -1.96
C SER A 320 3.85 -0.86 -2.79
N GLY A 321 3.20 -1.91 -2.29
CA GLY A 321 3.15 -3.21 -2.97
C GLY A 321 2.27 -3.18 -4.21
N GLY A 322 1.97 -4.36 -4.72
CA GLY A 322 1.13 -4.53 -5.90
C GLY A 322 -0.34 -4.59 -5.55
N LEU A 323 -1.18 -4.52 -6.58
CA LEU A 323 -2.59 -4.84 -6.45
C LEU A 323 -2.76 -6.36 -6.33
N LEU A 324 -3.62 -6.77 -5.40
CA LEU A 324 -4.21 -8.10 -5.33
C LEU A 324 -5.60 -8.03 -5.97
N VAL A 325 -5.73 -8.60 -7.17
CA VAL A 325 -6.93 -8.45 -8.02
C VAL A 325 -7.65 -9.79 -8.15
N CYS A 326 -8.97 -9.79 -7.92
CA CYS A 326 -9.88 -10.88 -8.27
C CYS A 326 -10.33 -10.73 -9.73
N LEU A 327 -9.95 -11.68 -10.59
CA LEU A 327 -10.23 -11.64 -12.02
C LEU A 327 -10.97 -12.91 -12.48
N PRO A 328 -11.83 -12.80 -13.52
CA PRO A 328 -12.31 -13.96 -14.25
C PRO A 328 -11.13 -14.78 -14.76
N ARG A 329 -11.22 -16.11 -14.58
CA ARG A 329 -10.11 -17.05 -14.86
C ARG A 329 -9.59 -16.93 -16.29
N GLU A 330 -10.50 -16.77 -17.24
CA GLU A 330 -10.23 -16.64 -18.67
C GLU A 330 -9.50 -15.34 -19.05
N GLN A 331 -9.60 -14.30 -18.21
CA GLN A 331 -8.96 -13.00 -18.44
C GLN A 331 -7.58 -12.89 -17.78
N ALA A 332 -7.36 -13.61 -16.69
CA ALA A 332 -6.19 -13.43 -15.83
C ALA A 332 -4.84 -13.59 -16.56
N ALA A 333 -4.71 -14.58 -17.47
CA ALA A 333 -3.48 -14.78 -18.22
C ALA A 333 -3.16 -13.60 -19.15
N ARG A 334 -4.17 -13.01 -19.78
CA ARG A 334 -4.03 -11.85 -20.66
C ARG A 334 -3.74 -10.58 -19.88
N PHE A 335 -4.40 -10.39 -18.73
CA PHE A 335 -4.08 -9.33 -17.79
C PHE A 335 -2.60 -9.40 -17.38
N CYS A 336 -2.11 -10.58 -16.98
CA CYS A 336 -0.73 -10.74 -16.56
C CYS A 336 0.27 -10.44 -17.69
N ALA A 337 -0.02 -10.88 -18.91
CA ALA A 337 0.81 -10.62 -20.08
C ALA A 337 0.88 -9.12 -20.42
N GLU A 338 -0.24 -8.40 -20.32
CA GLU A 338 -0.27 -6.96 -20.61
C GLU A 338 0.40 -6.12 -19.52
N VAL A 339 0.27 -6.48 -18.24
CA VAL A 339 1.05 -5.86 -17.15
C VAL A 339 2.55 -6.02 -17.42
N LYS A 340 2.99 -7.23 -17.79
CA LYS A 340 4.40 -7.52 -18.10
C LYS A 340 4.90 -6.75 -19.35
N GLY A 341 4.04 -6.57 -20.35
CA GLY A 341 4.39 -5.96 -21.64
C GLY A 341 4.54 -4.42 -21.62
N GLN A 342 3.99 -3.74 -20.61
CA GLN A 342 3.99 -2.27 -20.51
C GLN A 342 5.30 -1.68 -19.95
N GLY A 343 6.35 -2.48 -19.75
CA GLY A 343 7.73 -2.00 -19.59
C GLY A 343 8.08 -1.35 -18.25
N SER A 344 7.17 -1.26 -17.28
CA SER A 344 7.43 -0.66 -15.96
C SER A 344 8.02 -1.64 -14.93
N GLY A 345 8.75 -2.66 -15.40
CA GLY A 345 9.51 -3.62 -14.60
C GLY A 345 8.72 -4.49 -13.62
N GLY A 346 7.39 -4.38 -13.57
CA GLY A 346 6.52 -5.26 -12.79
C GLY A 346 6.15 -6.54 -13.55
N GLY A 347 6.10 -7.66 -12.82
CA GLY A 347 5.41 -8.86 -13.26
C GLY A 347 4.02 -8.94 -12.65
N ALA A 348 3.17 -9.83 -13.16
CA ALA A 348 1.92 -10.18 -12.52
C ALA A 348 1.80 -11.71 -12.46
N TRP A 349 1.33 -12.22 -11.33
CA TRP A 349 1.29 -13.65 -11.05
C TRP A 349 -0.11 -14.05 -10.60
N ILE A 350 -0.63 -15.12 -11.20
CA ILE A 350 -1.78 -15.82 -10.64
C ILE A 350 -1.30 -16.57 -9.39
N ILE A 351 -1.69 -16.08 -8.23
CA ILE A 351 -1.22 -16.59 -6.93
C ILE A 351 -2.21 -17.51 -6.25
N GLY A 352 -3.48 -17.52 -6.67
CA GLY A 352 -4.51 -18.28 -5.96
C GLY A 352 -5.86 -18.27 -6.65
N ILE A 353 -6.87 -18.73 -5.92
CA ILE A 353 -8.25 -18.83 -6.39
C ILE A 353 -9.22 -18.26 -5.37
N VAL A 354 -10.41 -17.91 -5.85
CA VAL A 354 -11.59 -17.63 -5.05
C VAL A 354 -12.48 -18.87 -5.05
N GLU A 355 -12.75 -19.42 -3.87
CA GLU A 355 -13.65 -20.57 -3.66
C GLU A 355 -14.92 -20.13 -2.93
N LYS A 356 -15.95 -20.98 -2.89
CA LYS A 356 -17.10 -20.74 -2.01
C LYS A 356 -16.65 -20.87 -0.55
N GLY A 357 -16.97 -19.91 0.32
CA GLY A 357 -16.54 -19.95 1.72
C GLY A 357 -16.97 -18.75 2.57
N GLU A 358 -16.49 -18.72 3.82
CA GLU A 358 -16.94 -17.78 4.86
C GLU A 358 -16.15 -16.47 4.87
N ARG A 359 -15.97 -15.80 3.72
CA ARG A 359 -15.37 -14.46 3.61
C ARG A 359 -14.02 -14.32 4.34
N GLY A 360 -13.18 -15.35 4.20
CA GLY A 360 -11.84 -15.41 4.78
C GLY A 360 -10.76 -15.61 3.72
N ALA A 361 -9.50 -15.43 4.12
CA ALA A 361 -8.35 -15.74 3.27
C ALA A 361 -7.32 -16.60 4.01
N ARG A 362 -6.70 -17.52 3.27
CA ARG A 362 -5.62 -18.40 3.74
C ARG A 362 -4.54 -18.59 2.68
N ILE A 363 -3.31 -18.76 3.14
CA ILE A 363 -2.21 -19.32 2.35
C ILE A 363 -2.15 -20.82 2.67
N ILE A 364 -1.97 -21.68 1.66
CA ILE A 364 -1.82 -23.13 1.89
C ILE A 364 -0.56 -23.44 2.72
N ASP A 365 -0.54 -24.56 3.44
CA ASP A 365 0.57 -24.90 4.37
C ASP A 365 1.97 -24.91 3.73
N LYS A 366 2.05 -25.25 2.44
CA LYS A 366 3.29 -25.29 1.66
C LYS A 366 3.11 -24.51 0.36
N PRO A 367 3.10 -23.16 0.42
CA PRO A 367 2.91 -22.37 -0.78
C PRO A 367 4.13 -22.52 -1.70
N ARG A 368 3.89 -22.53 -3.01
CA ARG A 368 4.98 -22.52 -3.99
C ARG A 368 5.62 -21.14 -4.01
N ILE A 369 6.93 -21.08 -3.79
CA ILE A 369 7.68 -19.83 -3.93
C ILE A 369 8.06 -19.64 -5.39
N ILE A 370 7.71 -18.49 -5.94
CA ILE A 370 8.17 -18.03 -7.26
C ILE A 370 9.26 -17.00 -6.96
N GLU A 371 10.52 -17.40 -7.14
CA GLU A 371 11.66 -16.49 -6.97
C GLU A 371 11.67 -15.49 -8.13
N VAL A 372 11.51 -14.20 -7.80
CA VAL A 372 11.47 -13.11 -8.77
C VAL A 372 12.86 -12.46 -8.84
N PRO A 373 13.63 -12.68 -9.92
CA PRO A 373 14.97 -12.13 -10.03
C PRO A 373 14.92 -10.60 -10.19
N PRO A 374 15.95 -9.87 -9.73
CA PRO A 374 16.07 -8.43 -9.96
C PRO A 374 16.00 -8.07 -11.44
N ARG A 375 15.38 -6.93 -11.75
CA ARG A 375 15.32 -6.35 -13.10
C ARG A 375 16.74 -6.20 -13.67
N GLY A 376 16.90 -6.49 -14.95
CA GLY A 376 18.19 -6.37 -15.66
C GLY A 376 19.15 -7.55 -15.49
N THR A 377 18.80 -8.59 -14.73
CA THR A 377 19.61 -9.82 -14.63
C THR A 377 19.37 -10.76 -15.82
N ALA A 378 20.37 -11.59 -16.17
CA ALA A 378 20.26 -12.58 -17.26
C ALA A 378 19.14 -13.62 -17.02
N ALA A 379 18.75 -13.85 -15.76
CA ALA A 379 17.62 -14.70 -15.41
C ALA A 379 16.26 -14.05 -15.70
N ALA A 380 16.14 -12.72 -15.56
CA ALA A 380 14.94 -11.97 -15.93
C ALA A 380 14.64 -12.06 -17.45
N SER A 381 15.63 -12.41 -18.26
CA SER A 381 15.50 -12.60 -19.70
C SER A 381 15.23 -14.06 -20.13
N GLN A 382 15.35 -15.05 -19.24
CA GLN A 382 15.12 -16.47 -19.57
C GLN A 382 13.68 -16.95 -19.41
N GLU A 383 12.83 -16.23 -18.67
CA GLU A 383 11.37 -16.42 -18.75
C GLU A 383 10.76 -15.91 -20.07
N ASN A 384 11.57 -15.34 -20.98
CA ASN A 384 11.12 -14.80 -22.27
C ASN A 384 11.02 -15.85 -23.40
N SER A 385 11.25 -17.14 -23.13
CA SER A 385 11.07 -18.19 -24.15
C SER A 385 10.71 -19.55 -23.55
N SER A 386 9.45 -19.76 -23.19
CA SER A 386 8.92 -21.14 -23.11
C SER A 386 7.42 -21.19 -23.43
N THR A 387 7.18 -21.40 -24.73
CA THR A 387 6.23 -22.37 -25.32
C THR A 387 4.79 -22.45 -24.79
N SER A 388 3.88 -21.85 -25.55
CA SER A 388 2.52 -22.35 -25.76
C SER A 388 2.57 -23.79 -26.29
N PRO A 389 1.78 -24.74 -25.79
CA PRO A 389 1.63 -26.02 -26.45
C PRO A 389 0.72 -25.84 -27.68
N THR A 390 1.31 -25.96 -28.87
CA THR A 390 0.55 -26.14 -30.11
C THR A 390 -0.18 -27.48 -30.04
N LEU A 391 -1.52 -27.44 -30.00
CA LEU A 391 -2.34 -28.61 -30.33
C LEU A 391 -2.20 -28.86 -31.83
N GLY A 392 -1.41 -29.88 -32.19
CA GLY A 392 -1.33 -30.40 -33.54
C GLY A 392 -2.56 -31.26 -33.84
N GLU A 393 -3.28 -30.88 -34.89
CA GLU A 393 -4.32 -31.69 -35.53
C GLU A 393 -3.77 -33.06 -35.95
N LYS A 394 -4.42 -34.12 -35.48
CA LYS A 394 -4.49 -35.40 -36.17
C LYS A 394 -5.94 -35.86 -36.14
N LEU A 395 -6.64 -35.61 -37.24
CA LEU A 395 -7.86 -36.32 -37.60
C LEU A 395 -7.51 -37.24 -38.76
N SER A 396 -7.66 -38.54 -38.50
CA SER A 396 -7.88 -39.60 -39.49
C SER A 396 -9.26 -39.48 -40.11
#